data_AF-A0A925GPH3-F1
#
_entry.id   AF-A0A925GPH3-F1
#
_cell.length_a   1.000
_cell.length_b   1.000
_cell.length_c   1.000
_cell.angle_alpha   90.00
_cell.angle_beta   90.00
_cell.angle_gamma   90.00
#
_symmetry.space_group_name_H-M   'P 1'
#
loop_
_entity.id
_entity.type
_entity.pdbx_description
1 polymer ?
#
loop_
_entity_poly.entity_id
_entity_poly.type
_entity_poly.pdbx_seq_one_letter_code
_entity_poly.pdbx_strand_id
1 'polypeptide(L)' 'LFRRSIGRTDLPGGNHDVLIRSIHTKLFPLGDDVTVHPGHGPNTTIGEEKRDNPFCALG' A
#
# COMPACT_ATOMS: atom_id res chain seq x y z
N LEU A 1 -3.66 1.45 1.16
CA LEU A 1 -2.22 1.73 1.32
C LEU A 1 -2.08 2.94 2.22
N PHE A 2 -1.27 2.87 3.27
CA PHE A 2 -1.04 3.95 4.23
C PHE A 2 0.46 4.25 4.30
N ARG A 3 0.87 5.44 4.77
CA ARG A 3 2.30 5.76 4.87
C ARG A 3 3.03 4.74 5.74
N ARG A 4 4.00 4.01 5.17
CA ARG A 4 4.78 2.95 5.83
C ARG A 4 3.93 1.85 6.49
N SER A 5 2.70 1.63 6.03
CA SER A 5 1.76 0.67 6.62
C SER A 5 0.68 0.20 5.65
N ILE A 6 -0.17 -0.74 6.07
CA ILE A 6 -1.31 -1.25 5.32
C ILE A 6 -2.56 -1.34 6.22
N GLY A 7 -3.74 -1.51 5.62
CA GLY A 7 -4.96 -1.80 6.38
C GLY A 7 -4.88 -3.18 7.04
N ARG A 8 -5.49 -3.32 8.23
CA ARG A 8 -5.56 -4.61 8.93
C ARG A 8 -6.39 -5.62 8.13
N THR A 9 -6.05 -6.90 8.24
CA THR A 9 -6.66 -8.00 7.45
C THR A 9 -7.18 -9.15 8.32
N ASP A 10 -7.19 -8.96 9.63
CA ASP A 10 -7.55 -9.93 10.67
C ASP A 10 -9.04 -9.88 11.09
N LEU A 11 -9.83 -8.98 10.50
CA LEU A 11 -11.28 -8.92 10.69
C LEU A 11 -12.02 -9.81 9.68
N PRO A 12 -13.28 -10.21 9.93
CA PRO A 12 -14.06 -11.00 8.98
C PRO A 12 -14.09 -10.39 7.57
N GLY A 13 -13.75 -11.19 6.56
CA GLY A 13 -13.65 -10.75 5.16
C GLY A 13 -12.28 -10.15 4.77
N GLY A 14 -11.38 -9.93 5.73
CA GLY A 14 -9.99 -9.52 5.46
C GLY A 14 -9.14 -10.67 4.91
N ASN A 15 -8.21 -10.34 4.01
CA ASN A 15 -7.24 -11.30 3.48
C ASN A 15 -5.93 -10.58 3.13
N HIS A 16 -4.83 -11.00 3.75
CA HIS A 16 -3.51 -10.39 3.59
C HIS A 16 -2.98 -10.53 2.16
N ASP A 17 -2.99 -11.74 1.60
CA ASP A 17 -2.45 -12.01 0.26
C ASP A 17 -3.21 -11.25 -0.83
N VAL A 18 -4.54 -11.16 -0.69
CA VAL A 18 -5.38 -10.36 -1.60
C VAL A 18 -5.03 -8.89 -1.50
N LEU A 19 -4.82 -8.36 -0.29
CA LEU A 19 -4.44 -6.96 -0.08
C LEU A 19 -3.08 -6.66 -0.73
N ILE A 20 -2.05 -7.48 -0.45
CA ILE A 20 -0.71 -7.31 -1.02
C ILE A 20 -0.74 -7.42 -2.54
N ARG A 21 -1.40 -8.45 -3.09
CA ARG A 21 -1.56 -8.62 -4.54
C ARG A 21 -2.26 -7.42 -5.18
N SER A 22 -3.28 -6.87 -4.52
CA SER A 22 -4.02 -5.71 -5.03
C SER A 22 -3.14 -4.46 -5.05
N ILE A 23 -2.32 -4.24 -4.02
CA ILE A 23 -1.35 -3.12 -4.00
C ILE A 23 -0.38 -3.25 -5.18
N HIS A 24 0.21 -4.44 -5.37
CA HIS A 24 1.22 -4.67 -6.42
C HIS A 24 0.66 -4.60 -7.84
N THR A 25 -0.57 -5.06 -8.05
CA THR A 25 -1.15 -5.16 -9.41
C THR A 25 -2.05 -3.99 -9.80
N LYS A 26 -2.53 -3.19 -8.83
CA LYS A 26 -3.44 -2.08 -9.09
C LYS A 26 -2.85 -0.72 -8.75
N LEU A 27 -2.07 -0.62 -7.67
CA LEU A 27 -1.56 0.67 -7.20
C LEU A 27 -0.13 0.95 -7.71
N PHE A 28 0.78 -0.01 -7.55
CA PHE A 28 2.18 0.18 -7.97
C PHE A 28 2.38 0.49 -9.46
N PRO A 29 1.54 -0.02 -10.40
CA PRO A 29 1.65 0.34 -11.81
C PRO A 29 1.25 1.78 -12.15
N LEU A 30 0.68 2.55 -11.21
CA LEU A 30 0.21 3.91 -11.46
C LEU A 30 1.34 4.93 -11.62
N GLY A 31 2.56 4.59 -11.21
CA GLY A 31 3.75 5.45 -11.31
C GLY A 31 4.15 6.07 -9.97
N ASP A 32 5.45 6.35 -9.83
CA ASP A 32 6.06 6.66 -8.53
C ASP A 32 5.66 8.04 -7.98
N ASP A 33 5.35 9.00 -8.84
CA ASP A 33 4.94 10.36 -8.47
C ASP A 33 3.47 10.48 -8.05
N VAL A 34 2.70 9.38 -8.15
CA VAL A 34 1.29 9.37 -7.76
C VAL A 34 1.17 9.53 -6.24
N THR A 35 0.51 10.60 -5.82
CA THR A 35 0.19 10.85 -4.42
C THR A 35 -0.94 9.93 -3.96
N VAL A 36 -0.74 9.27 -2.83
CA VAL A 36 -1.74 8.45 -2.15
C VAL A 36 -2.36 9.30 -1.03
N HIS A 37 -3.67 9.48 -1.11
CA HIS A 37 -4.48 10.11 -0.06
C HIS A 37 -5.18 9.02 0.77
N PRO A 38 -4.59 8.59 1.91
CA PRO A 38 -5.14 7.50 2.70
C PRO A 38 -6.35 7.94 3.53
N GLY A 39 -7.20 6.98 3.92
CA GLY A 39 -8.29 7.24 4.86
C GLY A 39 -7.82 7.57 6.29
N HIS A 40 -6.57 7.25 6.65
CA HIS A 40 -5.96 7.54 7.95
C HIS A 40 -4.48 7.89 7.79
N GLY A 41 -3.97 8.76 8.65
CA GLY A 41 -2.57 9.18 8.65
C GLY A 41 -2.21 10.16 7.53
N PRO A 42 -0.91 10.49 7.38
CA PRO A 42 -0.44 11.46 6.39
C PRO A 42 -0.43 10.88 4.96
N ASN A 43 -0.44 11.78 3.97
CA ASN A 43 -0.20 11.42 2.57
C ASN A 43 1.18 10.76 2.36
N THR A 44 1.29 9.98 1.29
CA THR A 44 2.53 9.34 0.82
C THR A 44 2.52 9.32 -0.71
N THR A 45 3.56 8.79 -1.36
CA THR A 45 3.54 8.48 -2.81
C THR A 45 3.69 6.99 -3.06
N ILE A 46 3.29 6.54 -4.26
CA ILE A 46 3.54 5.15 -4.68
C ILE A 46 5.05 4.85 -4.66
N GLY A 47 5.89 5.79 -5.09
CA GLY A 47 7.35 5.64 -5.07
C GLY A 47 7.96 5.58 -3.67
N GLU A 48 7.40 6.31 -2.70
CA GLU A 48 7.73 6.12 -1.28
C GLU A 48 7.38 4.67 -0.89
N GLU A 49 6.12 4.25 -1.02
CA GLU A 49 5.70 2.93 -0.50
C GLU A 49 6.33 1.73 -1.21
N LYS A 50 6.68 1.83 -2.50
CA LYS A 50 7.43 0.78 -3.21
C LYS A 50 8.82 0.54 -2.64
N ARG A 51 9.50 1.59 -2.17
CA ARG A 51 10.86 1.50 -1.62
C ARG A 51 10.88 1.06 -0.16
N ASP A 52 9.84 1.46 0.56
CA ASP A 52 10.02 1.73 1.98
C ASP A 52 8.91 1.16 2.88
N ASN A 53 7.82 0.65 2.29
CA ASN A 53 6.74 0.05 3.06
C ASN A 53 7.15 -1.33 3.58
N PRO A 54 7.20 -1.57 4.90
CA PRO A 54 7.70 -2.82 5.47
C PRO A 54 6.83 -4.05 5.14
N PHE A 55 5.63 -3.85 4.60
CA PHE A 55 4.71 -4.94 4.25
C PHE A 55 4.66 -5.24 2.76
N CYS A 56 4.96 -4.27 1.90
CA CYS A 56 4.73 -4.41 0.46
C CYS A 56 5.81 -3.78 -0.44
N ALA A 57 6.93 -3.32 0.11
CA ALA A 57 8.05 -2.85 -0.70
C ALA A 57 8.57 -3.93 -1.65
N LEU A 58 9.22 -3.50 -2.74
CA LEU A 58 9.71 -4.39 -3.80
C LEU A 58 11.15 -4.88 -3.59
N GLY A 59 11.86 -4.35 -2.59
CA GLY A 59 13.29 -4.61 -2.40
C GLY A 59 14.18 -3.79 -3.33
#